data_AF-A0A7S1GM28-F1
#
_entry.id   AF-A0A7S1GM28-F1
#
_cell.length_a   1.000
_cell.length_b   1.000
_cell.length_c   1.000
_cell.angle_alpha   90.00
_cell.angle_beta   90.00
_cell.angle_gamma   90.00
#
_symmetry.space_group_name_H-M   'P 1'
#
loop_
_entity.id
_entity.type
_entity.pdbx_description
1 polymer ?
#
loop_
_entity_poly.entity_id
_entity_poly.type
_entity_poly.pdbx_seq_one_letter_code
_entity_poly.pdbx_strand_id
1 'polypeptide(L)'
;DEIQGEWYRNHVENENCCGSKEFIKLYAYELVDHPIVVHWDMDVAVLQPMDDLFDAMLYPKDSPEGKSARQRIELQHPEEPLPDVIDAYFTRDITSSQPWEKVQGVQGGFLVARPSMQIMQTYLSFIREGNYTRGRHAHSGWGGMGYGGFQGAMAYQGV
;
A
#
# COMPACT_ATOMS: atom_id res chain seq x y z
N ASP A 1 21.05 -2.88 10.15
CA ASP A 1 21.89 -1.74 10.60
C ASP A 1 21.33 -0.37 10.25
N GLU A 2 20.58 -0.20 9.15
CA GLU A 2 20.03 1.12 8.76
C GLU A 2 18.80 1.60 9.55
N ILE A 3 18.02 0.68 10.13
CA ILE A 3 16.83 1.00 10.93
C ILE A 3 17.25 1.59 12.27
N GLN A 4 16.80 2.77 12.66
CA GLN A 4 17.18 3.48 13.90
C GLN A 4 16.45 2.92 15.13
N GLY A 5 15.15 2.68 15.03
CA GLY A 5 14.34 2.10 16.11
C GLY A 5 14.83 0.70 16.53
N GLU A 6 15.43 0.60 17.71
CA GLU A 6 16.04 -0.64 18.22
C GLU A 6 15.01 -1.77 18.35
N TRP A 7 13.82 -1.46 18.88
CA TRP A 7 12.76 -2.46 19.01
C TRP A 7 12.38 -3.01 17.63
N TYR A 8 12.03 -2.14 16.68
CA TYR A 8 11.61 -2.57 15.35
C TYR A 8 12.71 -3.35 14.61
N ARG A 9 13.96 -2.86 14.65
CA ARG A 9 15.13 -3.53 14.05
C ARG A 9 15.28 -4.99 14.50
N ASN A 10 15.01 -5.26 15.78
CA ASN A 10 15.15 -6.59 16.37
C ASN A 10 13.92 -7.50 16.19
N HIS A 11 12.81 -6.98 15.64
CA HIS A 11 11.54 -7.71 15.58
C HIS A 11 10.96 -7.86 14.17
N VAL A 12 11.32 -7.00 13.21
CA VAL A 12 10.77 -7.05 11.84
C VAL A 12 10.99 -8.41 11.17
N GLU A 13 12.12 -9.08 11.41
CA GLU A 13 12.42 -10.40 10.84
C GLU A 13 11.55 -11.54 11.40
N ASN A 14 10.85 -11.32 12.52
CA ASN A 14 9.93 -12.28 13.11
C ASN A 14 8.51 -12.16 12.54
N GLU A 15 8.26 -11.24 11.60
CA GLU A 15 6.99 -11.14 10.91
C GLU A 15 6.77 -12.39 10.05
N ASN A 16 5.60 -13.03 10.18
CA ASN A 16 5.31 -14.31 9.53
C ASN A 16 5.36 -14.25 7.99
N CYS A 17 5.25 -13.05 7.42
CA CYS A 17 5.33 -12.81 5.98
C CYS A 17 6.71 -12.22 5.65
N CYS A 18 7.73 -13.08 5.54
CA CYS A 18 9.06 -12.80 4.99
C CYS A 18 9.89 -11.65 5.64
N GLY A 19 9.43 -11.05 6.73
CA GLY A 19 10.12 -9.98 7.45
C GLY A 19 10.38 -8.73 6.60
N SER A 20 11.58 -8.16 6.72
CA SER A 20 11.95 -6.96 5.96
C SER A 20 12.05 -7.20 4.45
N LYS A 21 12.11 -8.45 4.00
CA LYS A 21 12.21 -8.78 2.56
C LYS A 21 10.96 -8.39 1.78
N GLU A 22 9.80 -8.28 2.43
CA GLU A 22 8.58 -7.76 1.81
C GLU A 22 8.73 -6.32 1.30
N PHE A 23 9.69 -5.55 1.82
CA PHE A 23 9.95 -4.19 1.32
C PHE A 23 10.55 -4.16 -0.10
N ILE A 24 10.95 -5.31 -0.66
CA ILE A 24 11.31 -5.40 -2.08
C ILE A 24 10.19 -4.88 -2.99
N LYS A 25 8.93 -5.01 -2.56
CA LYS A 25 7.75 -4.57 -3.30
C LYS A 25 7.71 -3.06 -3.53
N LEU A 26 8.34 -2.28 -2.63
CA LEU A 26 8.43 -0.82 -2.74
C LEU A 26 9.33 -0.35 -3.89
N TYR A 27 10.21 -1.20 -4.42
CA TYR A 27 11.02 -0.86 -5.59
C TYR A 27 10.18 -0.64 -6.86
N ALA A 28 8.90 -1.00 -6.85
CA ALA A 28 7.95 -0.56 -7.87
C ALA A 28 7.93 0.97 -8.05
N TYR A 29 8.18 1.74 -6.98
CA TYR A 29 8.24 3.19 -7.03
C TYR A 29 9.52 3.75 -7.68
N GLU A 30 10.55 2.94 -7.88
CA GLU A 30 11.80 3.35 -8.56
C GLU A 30 11.72 3.26 -10.09
N LEU A 31 10.73 2.55 -10.63
CA LEU A 31 10.54 2.32 -12.07
C LEU A 31 9.94 3.55 -12.79
N VAL A 32 10.55 4.72 -12.59
CA VAL A 32 10.05 6.04 -13.03
C VAL A 32 10.01 6.25 -14.55
N ASP A 33 10.62 5.36 -15.32
CA ASP A 33 10.51 5.35 -16.79
C ASP A 33 9.12 4.83 -17.25
N HIS A 34 8.31 4.30 -16.34
CA HIS A 34 6.95 3.86 -16.59
C HIS A 34 5.94 4.80 -15.92
N PRO A 35 4.85 5.19 -16.59
CA PRO A 35 3.84 6.07 -15.99
C PRO A 35 3.02 5.37 -14.90
N ILE A 36 2.88 4.04 -15.00
CA ILE A 36 2.18 3.16 -14.06
C ILE A 36 2.96 1.85 -13.97
N VAL A 37 3.04 1.29 -12.76
CA VAL A 37 3.57 -0.04 -12.49
C VAL A 37 2.52 -0.86 -11.77
N VAL A 38 2.42 -2.13 -12.16
CA VAL A 38 1.64 -3.13 -11.43
C VAL A 38 2.60 -4.08 -10.76
N HIS A 39 2.56 -4.14 -9.44
CA HIS A 39 3.22 -5.15 -8.65
C HIS A 39 2.17 -6.15 -8.19
N TRP A 40 2.45 -7.45 -8.35
CA TRP A 40 1.66 -8.49 -7.73
C TRP A 40 2.52 -9.69 -7.33
N ASP A 41 2.02 -10.48 -6.40
CA ASP A 41 2.60 -11.78 -6.07
C ASP A 41 2.32 -12.81 -7.19
N MET A 42 3.14 -13.85 -7.28
CA MET A 42 3.03 -14.86 -8.36
C MET A 42 1.78 -15.73 -8.28
N ASP A 43 1.11 -15.76 -7.12
CA ASP A 43 -0.09 -16.53 -6.81
C ASP A 43 -1.39 -15.73 -7.00
N VAL A 44 -1.33 -14.65 -7.80
CA VAL A 44 -2.50 -13.85 -8.20
C VAL A 44 -3.06 -14.32 -9.54
N ALA A 45 -4.39 -14.31 -9.67
CA ALA A 45 -5.09 -14.49 -10.93
C ALA A 45 -5.85 -13.23 -11.34
N VAL A 46 -5.65 -12.78 -12.58
CA VAL A 46 -6.39 -11.65 -13.17
C VAL A 46 -7.61 -12.19 -13.89
N LEU A 47 -8.80 -11.80 -13.42
CA LEU A 47 -10.07 -12.30 -13.98
C LEU A 47 -10.73 -11.32 -14.95
N GLN A 48 -10.37 -10.04 -14.88
CA GLN A 48 -10.92 -8.97 -15.71
C GLN A 48 -9.82 -7.99 -16.13
N PRO A 49 -9.98 -7.27 -17.26
CA PRO A 49 -9.05 -6.21 -17.66
C PRO A 49 -8.95 -5.10 -16.60
N MET A 50 -7.78 -4.47 -16.52
CA MET A 50 -7.49 -3.38 -15.58
C MET A 50 -7.45 -2.00 -16.26
N ASP A 51 -7.88 -1.91 -17.52
CA ASP A 51 -7.75 -0.71 -18.35
C ASP A 51 -8.39 0.52 -17.70
N ASP A 52 -9.55 0.36 -17.04
CA ASP A 52 -10.22 1.45 -16.34
C ASP A 52 -9.39 2.01 -15.17
N LEU A 53 -8.61 1.17 -14.49
CA LEU A 53 -7.68 1.64 -13.44
C LEU A 53 -6.55 2.46 -14.07
N PHE A 54 -6.01 1.99 -15.19
CA PHE A 54 -4.92 2.68 -15.88
C PHE A 54 -5.38 4.00 -16.47
N ASP A 55 -6.50 4.02 -17.18
CA ASP A 55 -7.05 5.21 -17.80
C ASP A 55 -7.40 6.28 -16.76
N ALA A 56 -7.94 5.90 -15.61
CA ALA A 56 -8.22 6.83 -14.51
C ALA A 56 -6.97 7.49 -13.92
N MET A 57 -5.81 6.81 -14.01
CA MET A 57 -4.51 7.33 -13.60
C MET A 57 -3.79 8.09 -14.73
N LEU A 58 -3.91 7.67 -16.00
CA LEU A 58 -3.19 8.28 -17.13
C LEU A 58 -3.84 9.58 -17.60
N TYR A 59 -5.18 9.64 -17.61
CA TYR A 59 -5.90 10.77 -18.15
C TYR A 59 -6.32 11.78 -17.05
N PRO A 60 -6.34 13.09 -17.37
CA PRO A 60 -6.86 14.11 -16.45
C PRO A 60 -8.31 13.80 -16.05
N LYS A 61 -8.66 14.03 -14.77
CA LYS A 61 -10.00 13.72 -14.22
C LYS A 61 -11.16 14.28 -15.05
N ASP A 62 -10.94 15.44 -15.69
CA ASP A 62 -11.98 16.18 -16.40
C ASP A 62 -12.08 15.84 -17.90
N SER A 63 -11.12 15.08 -18.42
CA SER A 63 -11.14 14.58 -19.80
C SER A 63 -12.27 13.56 -20.01
N PRO A 64 -12.76 13.39 -21.26
CA PRO A 64 -13.76 12.36 -21.57
C PRO A 64 -13.33 10.96 -21.13
N GLU A 65 -12.07 10.58 -21.40
CA GLU A 65 -11.47 9.30 -21.06
C GLU A 65 -11.38 9.12 -19.54
N GLY A 66 -10.81 10.10 -18.83
CA GLY A 66 -10.66 10.06 -17.38
C GLY A 66 -12.00 10.00 -16.64
N LYS A 67 -13.01 10.76 -17.09
CA LYS A 67 -14.38 10.68 -16.54
C LYS A 67 -15.00 9.30 -16.74
N SER A 68 -14.86 8.77 -17.95
CA SER A 68 -15.45 7.48 -18.33
C SER A 68 -14.85 6.33 -17.52
N ALA A 69 -13.52 6.30 -17.39
CA ALA A 69 -12.82 5.29 -16.61
C ALA A 69 -13.19 5.37 -15.12
N ARG A 70 -13.16 6.57 -14.51
CA ARG A 70 -13.48 6.77 -13.09
C ARG A 70 -14.91 6.37 -12.71
N GLN A 71 -15.86 6.45 -13.65
CA GLN A 71 -17.24 6.01 -13.43
C GLN A 71 -17.41 4.48 -13.43
N ARG A 72 -16.47 3.73 -14.02
CA ARG A 72 -16.52 2.27 -14.12
C ARG A 72 -15.75 1.56 -13.01
N ILE A 73 -14.96 2.29 -12.23
CA ILE A 73 -14.21 1.73 -11.11
C ILE A 73 -15.17 1.44 -9.95
N GLU A 74 -15.17 0.19 -9.49
CA GLU A 74 -15.85 -0.20 -8.26
C GLU A 74 -15.04 0.26 -7.04
N LEU A 75 -15.64 1.11 -6.20
CA LEU A 75 -15.00 1.66 -5.01
C LEU A 75 -15.54 1.00 -3.74
N GLN A 76 -14.66 0.76 -2.76
CA GLN A 76 -15.07 0.30 -1.43
C GLN A 76 -15.99 1.31 -0.73
N HIS A 77 -15.74 2.61 -0.94
CA HIS A 77 -16.51 3.72 -0.39
C HIS A 77 -16.99 4.62 -1.55
N PRO A 78 -18.10 4.27 -2.23
CA PRO A 78 -18.55 4.97 -3.44
C PRO A 78 -19.03 6.41 -3.18
N GLU A 79 -19.35 6.74 -1.93
CA GLU A 79 -19.74 8.09 -1.51
C GLU A 79 -18.54 9.03 -1.34
N GLU A 80 -17.31 8.49 -1.26
CA GLU A 80 -16.10 9.29 -1.13
C GLU A 80 -15.57 9.70 -2.51
N PRO A 81 -15.28 11.00 -2.73
CA PRO A 81 -14.77 11.45 -4.01
C PRO A 81 -13.35 10.90 -4.25
N LEU A 82 -13.11 10.38 -5.45
CA LEU A 82 -11.76 10.08 -5.91
C LEU A 82 -10.90 11.35 -5.95
N PRO A 83 -9.60 11.25 -5.60
CA PRO A 83 -8.69 12.38 -5.70
C PRO A 83 -8.49 12.79 -7.16
N ASP A 84 -8.10 14.04 -7.38
CA ASP A 84 -7.83 14.59 -8.72
C ASP A 84 -6.73 13.79 -9.43
N VAL A 85 -5.67 13.46 -8.70
CA VAL A 85 -4.60 12.56 -9.14
C VAL A 85 -4.66 11.29 -8.29
N ILE A 86 -4.68 10.14 -8.96
CA ILE A 86 -4.63 8.84 -8.31
C ILE A 86 -3.18 8.35 -8.39
N ASP A 87 -2.58 8.15 -7.22
CA ASP A 87 -1.20 7.68 -7.09
C ASP A 87 -1.12 6.16 -6.94
N ALA A 88 -2.14 5.52 -6.34
CA ALA A 88 -2.16 4.07 -6.20
C ALA A 88 -3.57 3.49 -6.08
N TYR A 89 -3.71 2.23 -6.50
CA TYR A 89 -4.79 1.32 -6.13
C TYR A 89 -4.21 0.12 -5.37
N PHE A 90 -4.89 -0.28 -4.32
CA PHE A 90 -4.58 -1.45 -3.52
C PHE A 90 -5.89 -2.07 -3.03
N THR A 91 -5.81 -3.33 -2.60
CA THR A 91 -6.94 -4.01 -1.95
C THR A 91 -6.72 -3.99 -0.43
N ARG A 92 -7.82 -3.95 0.34
CA ARG A 92 -7.76 -4.09 1.80
C ARG A 92 -7.70 -5.57 2.17
N ASP A 93 -6.88 -5.90 3.15
CA ASP A 93 -6.89 -7.21 3.80
C ASP A 93 -7.91 -7.22 4.94
N ILE A 94 -9.19 -7.32 4.55
CA ILE A 94 -10.31 -7.40 5.51
C ILE A 94 -10.30 -8.72 6.30
N THR A 95 -9.59 -9.74 5.82
CA THR A 95 -9.54 -11.06 6.46
C THR A 95 -8.51 -11.12 7.59
N SER A 96 -7.45 -10.32 7.52
CA SER A 96 -6.46 -10.17 8.59
C SER A 96 -6.87 -9.12 9.64
N SER A 97 -7.84 -8.27 9.31
CA SER A 97 -8.38 -7.20 10.17
C SER A 97 -9.66 -7.64 10.89
N GLN A 98 -9.95 -7.06 12.06
CA GLN A 98 -11.25 -7.26 12.73
C GLN A 98 -12.31 -6.32 12.14
N PRO A 99 -13.59 -6.71 12.09
CA PRO A 99 -14.66 -5.90 11.48
C PRO A 99 -14.83 -4.49 12.08
N TRP A 100 -14.42 -4.28 13.33
CA TRP A 100 -14.51 -2.99 14.04
C TRP A 100 -13.22 -2.16 13.98
N GLU A 101 -12.16 -2.66 13.36
CA GLU A 101 -10.92 -1.89 13.24
C GLU A 101 -11.09 -0.75 12.24
N LYS A 102 -10.80 0.47 12.72
CA LYS A 102 -10.87 1.68 11.89
C LYS A 102 -9.86 1.65 10.74
N VAL A 103 -8.69 1.04 10.99
CA VAL A 103 -7.62 0.90 10.00
C VAL A 103 -7.55 -0.57 9.61
N GLN A 104 -7.75 -0.83 8.33
CA GLN A 104 -7.57 -2.14 7.74
C GLN A 104 -6.23 -2.20 7.05
N GLY A 105 -5.50 -3.30 7.24
CA GLY A 105 -4.25 -3.54 6.53
C GLY A 105 -4.45 -3.52 5.01
N VAL A 106 -3.38 -3.22 4.27
CA VAL A 106 -3.38 -3.40 2.81
C VAL A 106 -2.99 -4.84 2.50
N GLN A 107 -3.54 -5.39 1.42
CA GLN A 107 -3.13 -6.69 0.91
C GLN A 107 -1.78 -6.51 0.21
N GLY A 108 -0.76 -7.25 0.67
CA GLY A 108 0.61 -7.02 0.25
C GLY A 108 0.98 -7.55 -1.13
N GLY A 109 0.10 -8.30 -1.79
CA GLY A 109 0.37 -9.00 -3.05
C GLY A 109 -0.22 -8.34 -4.28
N PHE A 110 -0.74 -7.13 -4.17
CA PHE A 110 -1.28 -6.38 -5.29
C PHE A 110 -1.19 -4.87 -5.07
N LEU A 111 -0.52 -4.17 -5.98
CA LEU A 111 -0.42 -2.72 -6.02
C LEU A 111 -0.39 -2.25 -7.48
N VAL A 112 -1.27 -1.31 -7.82
CA VAL A 112 -1.10 -0.46 -9.00
C VAL A 112 -0.60 0.88 -8.50
N ALA A 113 0.55 1.35 -8.96
CA ALA A 113 1.14 2.59 -8.46
C ALA A 113 1.67 3.46 -9.60
N ARG A 114 1.62 4.78 -9.38
CA ARG A 114 2.40 5.77 -10.09
C ARG A 114 3.80 5.79 -9.48
N PRO A 115 4.85 5.40 -10.22
CA PRO A 115 6.20 5.41 -9.68
C PRO A 115 6.64 6.82 -9.32
N SER A 116 7.39 6.95 -8.22
CA SER A 116 7.90 8.23 -7.75
C SER A 116 9.06 8.02 -6.79
N MET A 117 10.24 8.54 -7.17
CA MET A 117 11.40 8.54 -6.29
C MET A 117 11.14 9.29 -4.98
N GLN A 118 10.30 10.32 -4.99
CA GLN A 118 9.95 11.05 -3.77
C GLN A 118 9.16 10.17 -2.79
N ILE A 119 8.19 9.40 -3.30
CA ILE A 119 7.42 8.45 -2.50
C ILE A 119 8.34 7.32 -1.99
N MET A 120 9.21 6.78 -2.84
CA MET A 120 10.19 5.77 -2.43
C MET A 120 11.08 6.28 -1.28
N GLN A 121 11.64 7.49 -1.39
CA GLN A 121 12.45 8.07 -0.32
C GLN A 121 11.64 8.31 0.96
N THR A 122 10.35 8.62 0.83
CA THR A 122 9.45 8.77 1.99
C THR A 122 9.30 7.44 2.71
N TYR A 123 9.00 6.35 2.00
CA TYR A 123 8.94 5.01 2.57
C TYR A 123 10.28 4.58 3.21
N LEU A 124 11.41 4.78 2.52
CA LEU A 124 12.72 4.46 3.07
C LEU A 124 13.01 5.23 4.36
N SER A 125 12.69 6.53 4.39
CA SER A 125 12.92 7.36 5.58
C SER A 125 12.10 6.89 6.78
N PHE A 126 10.82 6.56 6.53
CA PHE A 126 9.87 6.09 7.52
C PHE A 126 10.22 4.70 8.07
N ILE A 127 10.57 3.74 7.19
CA ILE A 127 11.01 2.40 7.59
C ILE A 127 12.33 2.46 8.36
N ARG A 128 13.27 3.30 7.92
CA ARG A 128 14.55 3.51 8.61
C ARG A 128 14.39 4.22 9.94
N GLU A 129 13.42 5.11 10.12
CA GLU A 129 13.09 5.64 11.46
C GLU A 129 12.71 4.47 12.39
N GLY A 130 11.91 3.53 11.90
CA GLY A 130 11.54 2.32 12.64
C GLY A 130 10.64 2.60 13.83
N ASN A 131 9.81 3.65 13.72
CA ASN A 131 8.87 4.09 14.75
C ASN A 131 7.62 3.19 14.78
N TYR A 132 7.80 1.93 15.17
CA TYR A 132 6.74 0.94 15.26
C TYR A 132 6.44 0.60 16.73
N THR A 133 5.18 0.77 17.13
CA THR A 133 4.70 0.39 18.46
C THR A 133 3.99 -0.96 18.41
N ARG A 134 4.48 -1.94 19.17
CA ARG A 134 3.82 -3.26 19.26
C ARG A 134 2.39 -3.15 19.80
N GLY A 135 1.48 -3.92 19.21
CA GLY A 135 0.12 -4.12 19.74
C GLY A 135 -0.92 -4.10 18.64
N ARG A 136 -2.19 -4.25 19.04
CA ARG A 136 -3.38 -4.20 18.17
C ARG A 136 -4.41 -3.25 18.77
N HIS A 137 -4.11 -1.95 18.74
CA HIS A 137 -5.00 -0.89 19.22
C HIS A 137 -4.78 0.42 18.43
N ALA A 138 -5.63 1.42 18.65
CA ALA A 138 -5.59 2.70 17.92
C ALA A 138 -4.24 3.42 17.98
N HIS A 139 -3.45 3.17 19.03
CA HIS A 139 -2.11 3.73 19.23
C HIS A 139 -0.94 2.76 18.96
N SER A 140 -1.21 1.62 18.29
CA SER A 140 -0.17 0.65 17.89
C SER A 140 0.28 0.89 16.44
N GLY A 141 1.28 0.13 16.01
CA GLY A 141 1.80 0.16 14.66
C GLY A 141 2.70 1.36 14.41
N TRP A 142 2.84 1.66 13.12
CA TRP A 142 3.62 2.77 12.62
C TRP A 142 3.12 4.12 13.13
N GLY A 143 4.02 4.88 13.77
CA GLY A 143 3.72 6.19 14.36
C GLY A 143 2.62 6.17 15.43
N GLY A 144 2.21 4.99 15.91
CA GLY A 144 1.04 4.84 16.77
C GLY A 144 -0.29 5.20 16.08
N MET A 145 -0.40 4.95 14.77
CA MET A 145 -1.57 5.31 13.96
C MET A 145 -2.60 4.18 13.78
N GLY A 146 -2.39 3.03 14.42
CA GLY A 146 -3.30 1.88 14.36
C GLY A 146 -2.95 0.83 13.30
N TYR A 147 -1.82 0.99 12.59
CA TYR A 147 -1.31 0.02 11.61
C TYR A 147 -0.51 -1.11 12.28
N GLY A 148 -1.08 -1.76 13.29
CA GLY A 148 -0.37 -2.73 14.12
C GLY A 148 -1.20 -3.96 14.48
N GLY A 149 -0.53 -5.10 14.64
CA GLY A 149 -1.12 -6.28 15.27
C GLY A 149 -1.91 -7.22 14.35
N PHE A 150 -1.82 -7.00 13.05
CA PHE A 150 -2.21 -7.96 12.00
C PHE A 150 -0.96 -8.52 11.31
N GLN A 151 -1.13 -9.62 10.57
CA GLN A 151 -0.04 -10.25 9.85
C GLN A 151 0.55 -9.29 8.81
N GLY A 152 1.87 -9.15 8.79
CA GLY A 152 2.55 -8.24 7.87
C GLY A 152 2.51 -6.77 8.29
N ALA A 153 1.97 -6.42 9.47
CA ALA A 153 1.88 -5.04 9.93
C ALA A 153 3.26 -4.38 10.14
N MET A 154 4.29 -5.15 10.56
CA MET A 154 5.67 -4.65 10.64
C MET A 154 6.36 -4.56 9.27
N ALA A 155 5.74 -5.10 8.24
CA ALA A 155 6.24 -5.18 6.88
C ALA A 155 5.31 -4.42 5.92
N TYR A 156 5.31 -4.78 4.65
CA TYR A 156 4.61 -4.06 3.60
C TYR A 156 3.11 -3.81 3.87
N GLN A 157 2.40 -4.72 4.54
CA GLN A 157 0.94 -4.60 4.74
C GLN A 157 0.53 -3.49 5.73
N GLY A 158 1.45 -3.05 6.59
CA GLY A 158 1.21 -1.97 7.55
C GLY A 158 1.73 -0.61 7.11
N VAL A 159 2.42 -0.54 5.96
CA VAL A 159 3.07 0.67 5.43
C VAL A 159 2.18 1.40 4.43
#